data_AF-S3UQD8-F1
#
_entry.id   AF-S3UQD8-F1
#
_cell.length_a   1.000
_cell.length_b   1.000
_cell.length_c   1.000
_cell.angle_alpha   90.00
_cell.angle_beta   90.00
_cell.angle_gamma   90.00
#
_symmetry.space_group_name_H-M   'P 1'
#
loop_
_entity.id
_entity.type
_entity.pdbx_description
1 polymer ?
#
loop_
_entity_poly.entity_id
_entity_poly.type
_entity_poly.pdbx_seq_one_letter_code
_entity_poly.pdbx_strand_id
1 'polypeptide(L)'
;MSIAFLAFFSFLDRIVFPFVLFHFPNELEWDTSPWFNFLEKRNKIQFNENEDGVLVVGSSVALYSVFPERITEHFQKTEIDPSKKIRAEFYAHPALTPSDFYYYRKDIASKKPKLVFYVLNPADFQLDYLVGKDELDSGRVDTSVGFDEKRLFSDFSTGRHQNRILYPAEFLSENIANIWKLGKPQFLALLSRSLFLLTRYRSFVYDPFDSFIEHHFRSGRSYHYYTGILPKEGIYLRGWTKPKFQIGCETKSGHLRESIFLQNEKTRIRIFQEKPEETLIFDKTFEKTGWANLDLEFPGISDKILLRFETDKPVSSNEVDTRIFGTEEIYGIRLSQNFCRREIRSDISYTRIPGVDDSRIADLDDATYAEDYEKRIYRNKDAESALTRLKVIKIAKEKLSASSHFFTWSELEYLKKGVQYLEDQGVKVLIVNSAENPMERVVYENSPWYKGYLSYLQSLGSKHYSFRDARALAKDKRDFLDPHHLTYSAAQASTETFSSWIGEEIHAEK
;
A
#
# COMPACT_ATOMS: atom_id res chain seq x y z
N MET A 1 16.32 -41.84 -7.32
CA MET A 1 15.07 -41.06 -7.23
C MET A 1 14.26 -41.38 -8.48
N SER A 2 13.08 -41.99 -8.37
CA SER A 2 12.33 -42.44 -9.57
C SER A 2 11.69 -41.24 -10.29
N ILE A 3 11.52 -41.33 -11.61
CA ILE A 3 10.85 -40.31 -12.42
C ILE A 3 9.42 -40.06 -11.90
N ALA A 4 8.74 -41.11 -11.44
CA ALA A 4 7.41 -41.00 -10.83
C ALA A 4 7.41 -40.12 -9.57
N PHE A 5 8.45 -40.22 -8.73
CA PHE A 5 8.57 -39.37 -7.54
C PHE A 5 8.79 -37.88 -7.91
N LEU A 6 9.63 -37.61 -8.91
CA LEU A 6 9.84 -36.25 -9.44
C LEU A 6 8.58 -35.65 -10.06
N ALA A 7 7.86 -36.44 -10.86
CA ALA A 7 6.59 -36.04 -11.46
C ALA A 7 5.55 -35.75 -10.38
N PHE A 8 5.43 -36.61 -9.37
CA PHE A 8 4.51 -36.42 -8.25
C PHE A 8 4.83 -35.16 -7.44
N PHE A 9 6.10 -34.94 -7.08
CA PHE A 9 6.50 -33.71 -6.39
C PHE A 9 6.23 -32.47 -7.23
N SER A 10 6.51 -32.52 -8.53
CA SER A 10 6.26 -31.39 -9.43
C SER A 10 4.76 -31.11 -9.56
N PHE A 11 3.92 -32.14 -9.60
CA PHE A 11 2.46 -32.01 -9.58
C PHE A 11 1.97 -31.34 -8.29
N LEU A 12 2.47 -31.77 -7.13
CA LEU A 12 2.13 -31.15 -5.85
C LEU A 12 2.55 -29.67 -5.80
N ASP A 13 3.78 -29.36 -6.21
CA ASP A 13 4.32 -27.99 -6.17
C ASP A 13 3.66 -27.04 -7.19
N ARG A 14 3.39 -27.52 -8.41
CA ARG A 14 2.93 -26.67 -9.52
C ARG A 14 1.43 -26.61 -9.71
N ILE A 15 0.69 -27.59 -9.18
CA ILE A 15 -0.77 -27.67 -9.37
C ILE A 15 -1.48 -27.58 -8.03
N VAL A 16 -1.23 -28.53 -7.11
CA VAL A 16 -1.98 -28.61 -5.85
C VAL A 16 -1.69 -27.41 -4.95
N PHE A 17 -0.41 -27.07 -4.78
CA PHE A 17 0.02 -25.97 -3.90
C PHE A 17 -0.57 -24.61 -4.29
N PRO A 18 -0.41 -24.09 -5.52
CA PRO A 18 -1.01 -22.81 -5.89
C PRO A 18 -2.54 -22.85 -5.88
N PHE A 19 -3.16 -23.99 -6.20
CA PHE A 19 -4.60 -24.13 -6.09
C PHE A 19 -5.06 -23.89 -4.65
N VAL A 20 -4.47 -24.60 -3.68
CA VAL A 20 -4.79 -24.45 -2.25
C VAL A 20 -4.49 -23.03 -1.77
N LEU A 21 -3.33 -22.47 -2.12
CA LEU A 21 -2.92 -21.16 -1.63
C LEU A 21 -3.80 -20.01 -2.15
N PHE A 22 -4.14 -19.99 -3.45
CA PHE A 22 -4.85 -18.86 -4.07
C PHE A 22 -6.38 -19.04 -4.15
N HIS A 23 -6.93 -20.20 -3.78
CA HIS A 23 -8.37 -20.40 -3.63
C HIS A 23 -8.81 -20.39 -2.16
N PHE A 24 -7.88 -20.28 -1.21
CA PHE A 24 -8.21 -20.07 0.19
C PHE A 24 -8.78 -18.66 0.40
N PRO A 25 -9.77 -18.45 1.30
CA PRO A 25 -10.32 -17.13 1.58
C PRO A 25 -9.23 -16.13 1.97
N ASN A 26 -9.20 -15.00 1.26
CA ASN A 26 -8.31 -13.89 1.59
C ASN A 26 -9.05 -12.88 2.46
N GLU A 27 -8.77 -12.92 3.77
CA GLU A 27 -9.34 -11.98 4.76
C GLU A 27 -8.30 -10.94 5.23
N LEU A 28 -7.14 -10.89 4.57
CA LEU A 28 -6.05 -9.98 4.91
C LEU A 28 -6.44 -8.53 4.65
N GLU A 29 -6.02 -7.64 5.54
CA GLU A 29 -6.33 -6.21 5.47
C GLU A 29 -5.50 -5.52 4.39
N TRP A 30 -5.92 -4.30 4.04
CA TRP A 30 -5.15 -3.43 3.15
C TRP A 30 -3.72 -3.24 3.65
N ASP A 31 -2.75 -3.24 2.72
CA ASP A 31 -1.32 -3.04 3.01
C ASP A 31 -0.71 -4.07 3.99
N THR A 32 -1.32 -5.24 4.13
CA THR A 32 -0.74 -6.43 4.77
C THR A 32 -0.32 -7.46 3.72
N SER A 33 0.54 -8.41 4.08
CA SER A 33 1.08 -9.47 3.19
C SER A 33 1.17 -9.07 1.70
N PRO A 34 1.91 -8.00 1.37
CA PRO A 34 1.77 -7.32 0.08
C PRO A 34 2.08 -8.23 -1.12
N TRP A 35 2.94 -9.24 -0.93
CA TRP A 35 3.31 -10.18 -1.97
C TRP A 35 2.25 -11.25 -2.25
N PHE A 36 1.61 -11.78 -1.20
CA PHE A 36 0.47 -12.68 -1.35
C PHE A 36 -0.68 -11.94 -2.01
N ASN A 37 -1.06 -10.79 -1.46
CA ASN A 37 -2.18 -9.98 -1.94
C ASN A 37 -1.97 -9.55 -3.40
N PHE A 38 -0.76 -9.14 -3.79
CA PHE A 38 -0.47 -8.84 -5.20
C PHE A 38 -0.59 -10.07 -6.10
N LEU A 39 -0.07 -11.24 -5.69
CA LEU A 39 -0.16 -12.48 -6.46
C LEU A 39 -1.61 -12.96 -6.61
N GLU A 40 -2.38 -12.88 -5.54
CA GLU A 40 -3.78 -13.28 -5.54
C GLU A 40 -4.63 -12.32 -6.40
N LYS A 41 -4.50 -11.00 -6.18
CA LYS A 41 -5.17 -9.98 -6.98
C LYS A 41 -4.81 -10.12 -8.46
N ARG A 42 -3.52 -10.17 -8.81
CA ARG A 42 -3.11 -10.28 -10.22
C ARG A 42 -3.64 -11.56 -10.87
N ASN A 43 -3.77 -12.67 -10.16
CA ASN A 43 -4.31 -13.91 -10.73
C ASN A 43 -5.82 -13.80 -11.01
N LYS A 44 -6.55 -13.01 -10.21
CA LYS A 44 -8.00 -12.79 -10.34
C LYS A 44 -8.38 -11.74 -11.39
N ILE A 45 -7.46 -10.88 -11.82
CA ILE A 45 -7.77 -9.86 -12.84
C ILE A 45 -8.02 -10.51 -14.21
N GLN A 46 -9.27 -10.43 -14.65
CA GLN A 46 -9.76 -10.85 -15.96
C GLN A 46 -10.86 -9.89 -16.41
N PHE A 47 -10.67 -9.16 -17.51
CA PHE A 47 -11.68 -8.27 -18.09
C PHE A 47 -12.57 -9.04 -19.07
N ASN A 48 -13.88 -8.77 -19.02
CA ASN A 48 -14.83 -9.34 -19.98
C ASN A 48 -14.67 -8.67 -21.36
N GLU A 49 -15.15 -9.31 -22.43
CA GLU A 49 -15.02 -8.77 -23.79
C GLU A 49 -15.73 -7.41 -24.00
N ASN A 50 -16.74 -7.13 -23.18
CA ASN A 50 -17.49 -5.87 -23.16
C ASN A 50 -16.98 -4.85 -22.13
N GLU A 51 -15.88 -5.15 -21.45
CA GLU A 51 -15.25 -4.24 -20.49
C GLU A 51 -14.05 -3.54 -21.11
N ASP A 52 -14.05 -2.21 -21.04
CA ASP A 52 -12.87 -1.40 -21.30
C ASP A 52 -11.99 -1.45 -20.03
N GLY A 53 -11.15 -2.47 -19.94
CA GLY A 53 -10.31 -2.73 -18.77
C GLY A 53 -9.20 -1.70 -18.58
N VAL A 54 -9.07 -1.16 -17.37
CA VAL A 54 -8.01 -0.24 -16.96
C VAL A 54 -7.17 -0.89 -15.85
N LEU A 55 -5.86 -0.96 -16.06
CA LEU A 55 -4.94 -1.37 -15.00
C LEU A 55 -4.27 -0.16 -14.39
N VAL A 56 -4.55 0.09 -13.11
CA VAL A 56 -3.85 1.10 -12.32
C VAL A 56 -2.57 0.48 -11.79
N VAL A 57 -1.44 0.87 -12.38
CA VAL A 57 -0.10 0.34 -12.10
C VAL A 57 0.66 1.32 -11.22
N GLY A 58 1.44 0.81 -10.26
CA GLY A 58 2.43 1.61 -9.54
C GLY A 58 2.83 1.03 -8.19
N SER A 59 3.65 1.80 -7.48
CA SER A 59 4.16 1.45 -6.15
C SER A 59 3.14 1.73 -5.04
N SER A 60 3.59 1.84 -3.79
CA SER A 60 2.80 2.41 -2.70
C SER A 60 2.26 3.81 -3.05
N VAL A 61 2.94 4.57 -3.91
CA VAL A 61 2.41 5.85 -4.43
C VAL A 61 1.05 5.65 -5.08
N ALA A 62 0.89 4.63 -5.95
CA ALA A 62 -0.40 4.34 -6.58
C ALA A 62 -1.43 3.84 -5.56
N LEU A 63 -1.02 2.93 -4.67
CA LEU A 63 -1.89 2.35 -3.63
C LEU A 63 -2.47 3.41 -2.68
N TYR A 64 -1.75 4.51 -2.47
CA TYR A 64 -2.16 5.61 -1.59
C TYR A 64 -2.73 6.82 -2.35
N SER A 65 -2.69 6.86 -3.68
CA SER A 65 -3.13 8.04 -4.45
C SER A 65 -4.36 7.82 -5.33
N VAL A 66 -4.77 6.57 -5.54
CA VAL A 66 -5.85 6.21 -6.47
C VAL A 66 -6.82 5.23 -5.83
N PHE A 67 -8.10 5.33 -6.19
CA PHE A 67 -9.14 4.35 -5.85
C PHE A 67 -9.79 3.77 -7.12
N PRO A 68 -9.31 2.63 -7.67
CA PRO A 68 -9.86 2.02 -8.88
C PRO A 68 -11.36 1.70 -8.79
N GLU A 69 -11.85 1.34 -7.61
CA GLU A 69 -13.27 1.14 -7.35
C GLU A 69 -14.07 2.43 -7.62
N ARG A 70 -13.54 3.59 -7.24
CA ARG A 70 -14.18 4.89 -7.50
C ARG A 70 -14.11 5.31 -8.95
N ILE A 71 -13.02 4.97 -9.64
CA ILE A 71 -12.92 5.16 -11.10
C ILE A 71 -14.03 4.34 -11.78
N THR A 72 -14.16 3.07 -11.40
CA THR A 72 -15.21 2.19 -11.91
C THR A 72 -16.62 2.73 -11.62
N GLU A 73 -16.89 3.13 -10.37
CA GLU A 73 -18.17 3.74 -9.99
C GLU A 73 -18.48 5.05 -10.71
N HIS A 74 -17.45 5.88 -10.97
CA HIS A 74 -17.59 7.13 -11.71
C HIS A 74 -18.14 6.84 -13.11
N PHE A 75 -17.48 5.96 -13.87
CA PHE A 75 -17.92 5.61 -15.22
C PHE A 75 -19.27 4.91 -15.25
N GLN A 76 -19.56 4.02 -14.29
CA GLN A 76 -20.88 3.38 -14.20
C GLN A 76 -22.03 4.39 -13.99
N LYS A 77 -21.77 5.54 -13.36
CA LYS A 77 -22.77 6.59 -13.15
C LYS A 77 -22.89 7.55 -14.35
N THR A 78 -21.82 7.72 -15.12
CA THR A 78 -21.76 8.73 -16.20
C THR A 78 -21.93 8.16 -17.61
N GLU A 79 -21.66 6.87 -17.83
CA GLU A 79 -21.79 6.26 -19.16
C GLU A 79 -23.26 6.08 -19.56
N ILE A 80 -23.61 6.62 -20.72
CA ILE A 80 -24.97 6.58 -21.31
C ILE A 80 -25.23 5.23 -22.01
N ASP A 81 -24.17 4.51 -22.40
CA ASP A 81 -24.25 3.21 -23.05
C ASP A 81 -23.94 2.07 -22.06
N PRO A 82 -24.94 1.30 -21.59
CA PRO A 82 -24.74 0.21 -20.64
C PRO A 82 -23.87 -0.95 -21.16
N SER A 83 -23.58 -0.96 -22.47
CA SER A 83 -22.89 -2.06 -23.14
C SER A 83 -21.36 -1.95 -23.15
N LYS A 84 -20.80 -0.76 -22.89
CA LYS A 84 -19.37 -0.55 -22.70
C LYS A 84 -19.14 -0.13 -21.27
N LYS A 85 -18.50 -0.98 -20.47
CA LYS A 85 -18.26 -0.71 -19.06
C LYS A 85 -16.78 -0.49 -18.84
N ILE A 86 -16.38 0.68 -18.37
CA ILE A 86 -15.02 0.87 -17.88
C ILE A 86 -14.89 0.21 -16.51
N ARG A 87 -13.89 -0.67 -16.35
CA ARG A 87 -13.57 -1.31 -15.08
C ARG A 87 -12.09 -1.12 -14.78
N ALA A 88 -11.79 -0.50 -13.66
CA ALA A 88 -10.43 -0.26 -13.20
C ALA A 88 -10.05 -1.27 -12.11
N GLU A 89 -8.84 -1.82 -12.23
CA GLU A 89 -8.28 -2.78 -11.29
C GLU A 89 -6.85 -2.39 -10.93
N PHE A 90 -6.48 -2.59 -9.67
CA PHE A 90 -5.09 -2.42 -9.26
C PHE A 90 -4.20 -3.51 -9.84
N TYR A 91 -3.07 -3.08 -10.39
CA TYR A 91 -1.89 -3.90 -10.65
C TYR A 91 -0.69 -3.23 -9.96
N ALA A 92 -0.75 -3.17 -8.64
CA ALA A 92 0.15 -2.37 -7.83
C ALA A 92 0.61 -3.15 -6.58
N HIS A 93 1.82 -2.86 -6.11
CA HIS A 93 2.36 -3.36 -4.85
C HIS A 93 3.34 -2.34 -4.26
N PRO A 94 3.61 -2.34 -2.94
CA PRO A 94 4.27 -1.21 -2.26
C PRO A 94 5.62 -0.77 -2.84
N ALA A 95 6.42 -1.70 -3.36
CA ALA A 95 7.75 -1.39 -3.90
C ALA A 95 7.88 -1.59 -5.41
N LEU A 96 6.81 -1.34 -6.20
CA LEU A 96 6.84 -1.49 -7.66
C LEU A 96 7.75 -0.44 -8.30
N THR A 97 8.78 -0.93 -8.95
CA THR A 97 9.77 -0.14 -9.70
C THR A 97 9.56 -0.30 -11.20
N PRO A 98 10.10 0.61 -12.01
CA PRO A 98 10.12 0.44 -13.46
C PRO A 98 10.68 -0.89 -13.96
N SER A 99 11.70 -1.46 -13.30
CA SER A 99 12.20 -2.79 -13.63
C SER A 99 11.18 -3.89 -13.33
N ASP A 100 10.46 -3.81 -12.20
CA ASP A 100 9.35 -4.75 -11.94
C ASP A 100 8.24 -4.61 -13.01
N PHE A 101 7.85 -3.37 -13.36
CA PHE A 101 6.87 -3.10 -14.44
C PHE A 101 7.29 -3.74 -15.76
N TYR A 102 8.56 -3.59 -16.14
CA TYR A 102 9.13 -4.28 -17.28
C TYR A 102 8.95 -5.79 -17.16
N TYR A 103 9.32 -6.41 -16.04
CA TYR A 103 9.16 -7.87 -15.88
C TYR A 103 7.69 -8.32 -15.91
N TYR A 104 6.75 -7.47 -15.52
CA TYR A 104 5.31 -7.73 -15.59
C TYR A 104 4.68 -7.52 -16.97
N ARG A 105 5.38 -6.88 -17.92
CA ARG A 105 4.85 -6.47 -19.23
C ARG A 105 4.04 -7.55 -19.96
N LYS A 106 4.49 -8.82 -19.90
CA LYS A 106 3.81 -9.95 -20.56
C LYS A 106 2.50 -10.32 -19.87
N ASP A 107 2.51 -10.36 -18.53
CA ASP A 107 1.33 -10.65 -17.71
C ASP A 107 0.29 -9.52 -17.86
N ILE A 108 0.73 -8.26 -17.80
CA ILE A 108 -0.09 -7.07 -18.07
C ILE A 108 -0.75 -7.17 -19.45
N ALA A 109 0.02 -7.40 -20.52
CA ALA A 109 -0.52 -7.53 -21.87
C ALA A 109 -1.50 -8.72 -22.01
N SER A 110 -1.24 -9.84 -21.32
CA SER A 110 -2.11 -11.03 -21.36
C SER A 110 -3.51 -10.78 -20.78
N LYS A 111 -3.65 -9.79 -19.89
CA LYS A 111 -4.93 -9.34 -19.34
C LYS A 111 -5.76 -8.52 -20.33
N LYS A 112 -5.17 -8.14 -21.47
CA LYS A 112 -5.79 -7.34 -22.53
C LYS A 112 -6.44 -6.03 -22.01
N PRO A 113 -5.76 -5.25 -21.15
CA PRO A 113 -6.30 -3.95 -20.76
C PRO A 113 -6.38 -3.03 -21.98
N LYS A 114 -7.39 -2.17 -22.00
CA LYS A 114 -7.46 -1.07 -22.97
C LYS A 114 -6.48 0.04 -22.62
N LEU A 115 -6.27 0.26 -21.33
CA LEU A 115 -5.36 1.27 -20.79
C LEU A 115 -4.57 0.73 -19.59
N VAL A 116 -3.27 1.01 -19.60
CA VAL A 116 -2.41 0.95 -18.42
C VAL A 116 -2.22 2.38 -17.91
N PHE A 117 -2.76 2.65 -16.73
CA PHE A 117 -2.63 3.92 -16.03
C PHE A 117 -1.54 3.80 -14.96
N TYR A 118 -0.32 4.23 -15.29
CA TYR A 118 0.84 4.06 -14.42
C TYR A 118 1.09 5.35 -13.62
N VAL A 119 0.78 5.32 -12.32
CA VAL A 119 1.15 6.37 -11.36
C VAL A 119 2.58 6.15 -10.87
N LEU A 120 3.42 7.16 -11.10
CA LEU A 120 4.87 7.10 -10.88
C LEU A 120 5.35 8.33 -10.12
N ASN A 121 6.29 8.15 -9.20
CA ASN A 121 6.99 9.24 -8.52
C ASN A 121 8.51 9.09 -8.68
N PRO A 122 9.31 10.17 -8.63
CA PRO A 122 10.77 10.08 -8.61
C PRO A 122 11.35 9.08 -7.60
N ALA A 123 10.70 8.88 -6.45
CA ALA A 123 11.10 7.89 -5.44
C ALA A 123 11.09 6.42 -5.95
N ASP A 124 10.32 6.11 -6.99
CA ASP A 124 10.22 4.77 -7.56
C ASP A 124 11.49 4.35 -8.32
N PHE A 125 12.29 5.32 -8.78
CA PHE A 125 13.52 5.08 -9.54
C PHE A 125 14.75 4.70 -8.69
N GLN A 126 14.53 4.25 -7.45
CA GLN A 126 15.61 3.77 -6.58
C GLN A 126 16.66 4.85 -6.27
N LEU A 127 16.20 6.05 -5.89
CA LEU A 127 17.07 7.20 -5.60
C LEU A 127 18.11 6.92 -4.50
N ASP A 128 17.87 5.92 -3.65
CA ASP A 128 18.79 5.48 -2.61
C ASP A 128 20.20 5.15 -3.15
N TYR A 129 20.31 4.73 -4.42
CA TYR A 129 21.57 4.38 -5.09
C TYR A 129 22.32 5.56 -5.72
N LEU A 130 21.81 6.78 -5.54
CA LEU A 130 22.55 8.02 -5.78
C LEU A 130 23.42 8.43 -4.56
N VAL A 131 23.16 7.81 -3.41
CA VAL A 131 23.85 8.11 -2.15
C VAL A 131 24.85 7.00 -1.84
N GLY A 132 26.12 7.37 -1.73
CA GLY A 132 27.23 6.49 -1.41
C GLY A 132 27.19 6.04 0.05
N LYS A 133 27.80 4.89 0.33
CA LYS A 133 27.86 4.34 1.70
C LYS A 133 28.58 5.28 2.67
N ASP A 134 29.64 5.94 2.20
CA ASP A 134 30.41 6.89 3.02
C ASP A 134 29.58 8.13 3.39
N GLU A 135 28.65 8.57 2.53
CA GLU A 135 27.73 9.67 2.84
C GLU A 135 26.72 9.26 3.92
N LEU A 136 26.25 8.01 3.88
CA LEU A 136 25.38 7.44 4.90
C LEU A 136 26.09 7.31 6.25
N ASP A 137 27.35 6.88 6.25
CA ASP A 137 28.13 6.65 7.47
C ASP A 137 28.69 7.96 8.07
N SER A 138 29.03 8.95 7.22
CA SER A 138 29.64 10.22 7.66
C SER A 138 28.66 11.38 7.84
N GLY A 139 27.45 11.28 7.28
CA GLY A 139 26.47 12.37 7.24
C GLY A 139 26.89 13.57 6.39
N ARG A 140 27.98 13.47 5.61
CA ARG A 140 28.45 14.52 4.71
C ARG A 140 27.97 14.23 3.30
N VAL A 141 27.26 15.19 2.70
CA VAL A 141 26.78 15.10 1.32
C VAL A 141 27.94 15.35 0.36
N ASP A 142 28.23 14.37 -0.49
CA ASP A 142 29.05 14.55 -1.68
C ASP A 142 28.13 14.93 -2.84
N THR A 143 28.31 16.13 -3.38
CA THR A 143 27.51 16.63 -4.51
C THR A 143 27.89 15.99 -5.85
N SER A 144 28.89 15.11 -5.89
CA SER A 144 29.17 14.29 -7.06
C SER A 144 27.98 13.38 -7.35
N VAL A 145 27.47 13.43 -8.58
CA VAL A 145 26.27 12.69 -8.97
C VAL A 145 26.68 11.43 -9.73
N GLY A 146 26.43 10.28 -9.12
CA GLY A 146 26.66 8.96 -9.72
C GLY A 146 25.67 7.93 -9.17
N PHE A 147 25.18 7.06 -10.04
CA PHE A 147 24.24 5.99 -9.67
C PHE A 147 24.97 4.65 -9.55
N ASP A 148 24.86 3.98 -8.40
CA ASP A 148 25.56 2.72 -8.12
C ASP A 148 24.80 1.50 -8.67
N GLU A 149 24.92 1.29 -9.99
CA GLU A 149 24.34 0.14 -10.70
C GLU A 149 24.80 -1.22 -10.14
N LYS A 150 26.04 -1.28 -9.63
CA LYS A 150 26.60 -2.54 -9.11
C LYS A 150 25.95 -2.91 -7.78
N ARG A 151 25.78 -1.94 -6.89
CA ARG A 151 25.07 -2.14 -5.62
C ARG A 151 23.60 -2.46 -5.87
N LEU A 152 22.93 -1.72 -6.76
CA LEU A 152 21.54 -2.01 -7.15
C LEU A 152 21.41 -3.47 -7.60
N PHE A 153 22.22 -3.89 -8.56
CA PHE A 153 22.16 -5.24 -9.10
C PHE A 153 22.45 -6.32 -8.05
N SER A 154 23.43 -6.08 -7.17
CA SER A 154 23.75 -6.99 -6.06
C SER A 154 22.57 -7.17 -5.09
N ASP A 155 21.96 -6.06 -4.66
CA ASP A 155 20.83 -6.07 -3.73
C ASP A 155 19.59 -6.68 -4.37
N PHE A 156 19.38 -6.42 -5.66
CA PHE A 156 18.32 -7.00 -6.47
C PHE A 156 18.48 -8.51 -6.65
N SER A 157 19.70 -9.00 -6.78
CA SER A 157 20.00 -10.43 -6.94
C SER A 157 19.93 -11.20 -5.63
N THR A 158 20.16 -10.55 -4.50
CA THR A 158 20.30 -11.19 -3.18
C THR A 158 19.04 -11.07 -2.32
N GLY A 159 18.49 -9.85 -2.23
CA GLY A 159 17.49 -9.48 -1.23
C GLY A 159 16.11 -9.22 -1.81
N ARG A 160 16.02 -8.56 -2.97
CA ARG A 160 14.76 -8.03 -3.52
C ARG A 160 13.69 -9.11 -3.67
N HIS A 161 12.54 -8.89 -3.02
CA HIS A 161 11.43 -9.84 -2.97
C HIS A 161 10.87 -10.15 -4.36
N GLN A 162 10.68 -9.15 -5.21
CA GLN A 162 10.07 -9.24 -6.54
C GLN A 162 10.88 -10.17 -7.46
N ASN A 163 12.19 -10.00 -7.52
CA ASN A 163 13.09 -10.85 -8.29
C ASN A 163 13.11 -12.30 -7.78
N ARG A 164 12.77 -12.52 -6.51
CA ARG A 164 12.79 -13.85 -5.88
C ARG A 164 11.41 -14.53 -5.89
N ILE A 165 10.34 -13.75 -5.91
CA ILE A 165 8.96 -14.19 -5.68
C ILE A 165 8.07 -13.99 -6.90
N LEU A 166 8.30 -12.99 -7.75
CA LEU A 166 7.34 -12.59 -8.78
C LEU A 166 7.79 -12.94 -10.20
N TYR A 167 9.09 -12.91 -10.49
CA TYR A 167 9.66 -13.29 -11.80
C TYR A 167 11.10 -13.86 -11.72
N PRO A 168 11.39 -14.81 -10.81
CA PRO A 168 12.75 -15.33 -10.63
C PRO A 168 13.34 -16.00 -11.88
N ALA A 169 12.50 -16.61 -12.72
CA ALA A 169 12.97 -17.28 -13.93
C ALA A 169 13.43 -16.26 -14.99
N GLU A 170 12.61 -15.24 -15.22
CA GLU A 170 12.88 -14.16 -16.17
C GLU A 170 14.14 -13.38 -15.75
N PHE A 171 14.20 -12.95 -14.49
CA PHE A 171 15.37 -12.23 -13.95
C PHE A 171 16.66 -13.04 -14.06
N LEU A 172 16.61 -14.34 -13.69
CA LEU A 172 17.76 -15.24 -13.81
C LEU A 172 18.21 -15.41 -15.26
N SER A 173 17.25 -15.59 -16.18
CA SER A 173 17.55 -15.83 -17.60
C SER A 173 18.24 -14.63 -18.26
N GLU A 174 17.76 -13.41 -17.97
CA GLU A 174 18.32 -12.18 -18.53
C GLU A 174 19.69 -11.84 -17.92
N ASN A 175 19.95 -12.25 -16.67
CA ASN A 175 21.13 -11.84 -15.90
C ASN A 175 22.10 -12.98 -15.54
N ILE A 176 21.99 -14.13 -16.22
CA ILE A 176 22.66 -15.37 -15.81
C ILE A 176 24.17 -15.20 -15.58
N ALA A 177 24.85 -14.50 -16.49
CA ALA A 177 26.29 -14.29 -16.42
C ALA A 177 26.69 -13.39 -15.24
N ASN A 178 25.89 -12.36 -14.95
CA ASN A 178 26.15 -11.43 -13.85
C ASN A 178 25.83 -12.06 -12.49
N ILE A 179 24.75 -12.84 -12.39
CA ILE A 179 24.41 -13.61 -11.19
C ILE A 179 25.49 -14.66 -10.90
N TRP A 180 26.01 -15.33 -11.93
CA TRP A 180 27.10 -16.29 -11.75
C TRP A 180 28.35 -15.64 -11.15
N LYS A 181 28.67 -14.39 -11.55
CA LYS A 181 29.79 -13.61 -10.98
C LYS A 181 29.57 -13.24 -9.51
N LEU A 182 28.32 -13.07 -9.05
CA LEU A 182 28.01 -12.83 -7.64
C LEU A 182 28.24 -14.06 -6.77
N GLY A 183 28.14 -15.25 -7.36
CA GLY A 183 28.50 -16.51 -6.71
C GLY A 183 27.49 -17.63 -6.92
N LYS A 184 27.97 -18.87 -6.76
CA LYS A 184 27.15 -20.09 -6.82
C LYS A 184 25.94 -20.06 -5.86
N PRO A 185 26.04 -19.56 -4.60
CA PRO A 185 24.88 -19.50 -3.71
C PRO A 185 23.73 -18.65 -4.26
N GLN A 186 24.02 -17.47 -4.81
CA GLN A 186 23.04 -16.55 -5.38
C GLN A 186 22.37 -17.18 -6.60
N PHE A 187 23.16 -17.79 -7.49
CA PHE A 187 22.65 -18.51 -8.65
C PHE A 187 21.68 -19.64 -8.25
N LEU A 188 22.09 -20.51 -7.30
CA LEU A 188 21.24 -21.61 -6.83
C LEU A 188 19.99 -21.12 -6.09
N ALA A 189 20.09 -20.01 -5.35
CA ALA A 189 18.97 -19.41 -4.66
C ALA A 189 17.88 -18.90 -5.63
N LEU A 190 18.28 -18.26 -6.73
CA LEU A 190 17.33 -17.84 -7.77
C LEU A 190 16.82 -19.04 -8.57
N LEU A 191 17.70 -19.97 -8.99
CA LEU A 191 17.30 -21.16 -9.73
C LEU A 191 16.27 -22.01 -8.97
N SER A 192 16.49 -22.24 -7.67
CA SER A 192 15.53 -22.98 -6.84
C SER A 192 14.16 -22.30 -6.77
N ARG A 193 14.09 -20.97 -6.74
CA ARG A 193 12.84 -20.21 -6.76
C ARG A 193 12.15 -20.20 -8.12
N SER A 194 12.92 -20.29 -9.19
CA SER A 194 12.41 -20.49 -10.55
C SER A 194 11.80 -21.89 -10.72
N LEU A 195 12.36 -22.89 -10.05
CA LEU A 195 11.96 -24.29 -10.18
C LEU A 195 10.85 -24.73 -9.22
N PHE A 196 10.79 -24.19 -7.99
CA PHE A 196 9.90 -24.67 -6.94
C PHE A 196 9.07 -23.54 -6.31
N LEU A 197 7.73 -23.60 -6.49
CA LEU A 197 6.79 -22.62 -5.97
C LEU A 197 6.78 -22.57 -4.45
N LEU A 198 6.90 -23.71 -3.76
CA LEU A 198 6.97 -23.73 -2.30
C LEU A 198 8.18 -22.94 -1.79
N THR A 199 9.34 -23.08 -2.44
CA THR A 199 10.54 -22.28 -2.09
C THR A 199 10.34 -20.81 -2.40
N ARG A 200 9.65 -20.52 -3.51
CA ARG A 200 9.33 -19.18 -3.98
C ARG A 200 8.38 -18.44 -3.02
N TYR A 201 7.35 -19.10 -2.49
CA TYR A 201 6.28 -18.47 -1.69
C TYR A 201 6.40 -18.71 -0.18
N ARG A 202 7.43 -19.41 0.28
CA ARG A 202 7.65 -19.76 1.69
C ARG A 202 7.50 -18.57 2.67
N SER A 203 7.86 -17.35 2.25
CA SER A 203 7.86 -16.19 3.15
C SER A 203 6.47 -15.66 3.52
N PHE A 204 5.41 -16.03 2.79
CA PHE A 204 4.04 -15.54 3.04
C PHE A 204 2.98 -16.64 2.91
N VAL A 205 3.40 -17.90 2.78
CA VAL A 205 2.50 -19.03 2.52
C VAL A 205 1.48 -19.23 3.65
N TYR A 206 1.81 -18.83 4.87
CA TYR A 206 0.96 -19.01 6.04
C TYR A 206 0.00 -17.83 6.27
N ASP A 207 0.30 -16.66 5.73
CA ASP A 207 -0.41 -15.40 5.99
C ASP A 207 -1.95 -15.51 5.83
N PRO A 208 -2.51 -16.05 4.72
CA PRO A 208 -3.97 -16.17 4.59
C PRO A 208 -4.58 -17.17 5.59
N PHE A 209 -3.85 -18.24 5.94
CA PHE A 209 -4.31 -19.23 6.92
C PHE A 209 -4.28 -18.68 8.34
N ASP A 210 -3.23 -17.96 8.70
CA ASP A 210 -3.07 -17.33 10.00
C ASP A 210 -4.15 -16.26 10.22
N SER A 211 -4.44 -15.45 9.21
CA SER A 211 -5.54 -14.48 9.23
C SER A 211 -6.90 -15.16 9.44
N PHE A 212 -7.20 -16.20 8.66
CA PHE A 212 -8.44 -16.97 8.83
C PHE A 212 -8.55 -17.60 10.23
N ILE A 213 -7.46 -18.16 10.75
CA ILE A 213 -7.47 -18.74 12.11
C ILE A 213 -7.74 -17.66 13.16
N GLU A 214 -7.15 -16.48 13.00
CA GLU A 214 -7.35 -15.37 13.93
C GLU A 214 -8.81 -14.86 13.93
N HIS A 215 -9.46 -14.80 12.77
CA HIS A 215 -10.82 -14.29 12.63
C HIS A 215 -11.90 -15.29 13.06
N HIS A 216 -11.71 -16.59 12.77
CA HIS A 216 -12.77 -17.60 12.94
C HIS A 216 -12.63 -18.42 14.22
N PHE A 217 -11.40 -18.59 14.74
CA PHE A 217 -11.15 -19.44 15.91
C PHE A 217 -10.55 -18.70 17.09
N ARG A 218 -10.14 -17.44 16.90
CA ARG A 218 -9.60 -16.59 17.96
C ARG A 218 -10.43 -15.31 18.07
N SER A 219 -9.91 -14.36 18.83
CA SER A 219 -10.62 -13.16 19.26
C SER A 219 -10.38 -11.92 18.40
N GLY A 220 -9.66 -12.03 17.27
CA GLY A 220 -9.29 -10.88 16.44
C GLY A 220 -8.43 -9.86 17.19
N ARG A 221 -7.48 -10.33 18.00
CA ARG A 221 -6.62 -9.49 18.85
C ARG A 221 -5.26 -9.22 18.22
N SER A 222 -4.84 -10.10 17.32
CA SER A 222 -3.58 -9.98 16.59
C SER A 222 -3.86 -9.56 15.16
N TYR A 223 -3.77 -8.27 14.89
CA TYR A 223 -4.05 -7.72 13.55
C TYR A 223 -3.19 -6.49 13.28
N HIS A 224 -3.06 -6.16 12.00
CA HIS A 224 -2.33 -4.98 11.56
C HIS A 224 -3.25 -3.77 11.47
N TYR A 225 -4.42 -3.95 10.84
CA TYR A 225 -5.38 -2.87 10.64
C TYR A 225 -6.81 -3.23 11.03
N TYR A 226 -7.54 -2.25 11.54
CA TYR A 226 -8.92 -2.41 11.97
C TYR A 226 -9.88 -2.56 10.78
N THR A 227 -10.80 -3.51 10.86
CA THR A 227 -11.77 -3.84 9.80
C THR A 227 -13.22 -3.89 10.30
N GLY A 228 -13.44 -3.60 11.59
CA GLY A 228 -14.74 -3.56 12.23
C GLY A 228 -15.63 -2.42 11.74
N ILE A 229 -16.66 -2.08 12.51
CA ILE A 229 -17.50 -0.91 12.19
C ILE A 229 -16.76 0.36 12.63
N LEU A 230 -16.70 1.37 11.77
CA LEU A 230 -16.02 2.62 12.09
C LEU A 230 -16.85 3.40 13.13
N PRO A 231 -16.24 3.84 14.25
CA PRO A 231 -16.84 4.83 15.14
C PRO A 231 -17.12 6.15 14.42
N LYS A 232 -18.10 6.91 14.91
CA LYS A 232 -18.46 8.22 14.35
C LYS A 232 -17.32 9.24 14.43
N GLU A 233 -16.57 9.22 15.52
CA GLU A 233 -15.40 10.05 15.77
C GLU A 233 -14.13 9.55 15.05
N GLY A 234 -14.27 8.48 14.25
CA GLY A 234 -13.17 7.82 13.56
C GLY A 234 -12.41 6.83 14.44
N ILE A 235 -11.46 6.15 13.81
CA ILE A 235 -10.54 5.21 14.47
C ILE A 235 -9.14 5.36 13.89
N TYR A 236 -8.12 5.17 14.71
CA TYR A 236 -6.76 5.01 14.21
C TYR A 236 -6.63 3.60 13.60
N LEU A 237 -5.84 3.43 12.55
CA LEU A 237 -5.78 2.22 11.75
C LEU A 237 -5.41 0.97 12.59
N ARG A 238 -4.65 1.12 13.67
CA ARG A 238 -4.32 0.05 14.63
C ARG A 238 -5.47 -0.31 15.60
N GLY A 239 -6.64 0.31 15.44
CA GLY A 239 -7.86 0.09 16.20
C GLY A 239 -8.01 0.88 17.50
N TRP A 240 -7.17 1.90 17.73
CA TRP A 240 -7.35 2.84 18.84
C TRP A 240 -8.51 3.79 18.57
N THR A 241 -9.34 4.03 19.57
CA THR A 241 -10.46 4.98 19.50
C THR A 241 -10.08 6.33 20.10
N LYS A 242 -10.95 7.34 19.96
CA LYS A 242 -10.96 8.50 20.86
C LYS A 242 -11.42 8.07 22.28
N PRO A 243 -11.13 8.82 23.35
CA PRO A 243 -11.54 8.50 24.73
C PRO A 243 -13.06 8.35 24.91
N LYS A 244 -13.82 9.08 24.10
CA LYS A 244 -15.27 9.00 23.98
C LYS A 244 -15.62 8.78 22.52
N PHE A 245 -16.40 7.75 22.23
CA PHE A 245 -16.81 7.45 20.86
C PHE A 245 -18.17 6.77 20.78
N GLN A 246 -18.84 6.94 19.63
CA GLN A 246 -20.12 6.33 19.28
C GLN A 246 -19.90 5.29 18.17
N ILE A 247 -20.47 4.10 18.32
CA ILE A 247 -20.35 3.01 17.34
C ILE A 247 -21.67 2.24 17.22
N GLY A 248 -22.09 1.98 15.97
CA GLY A 248 -23.23 1.13 15.68
C GLY A 248 -22.80 -0.33 15.59
N CYS A 249 -23.31 -1.18 16.47
CA CYS A 249 -22.91 -2.59 16.58
C CYS A 249 -23.97 -3.53 16.02
N GLU A 250 -23.51 -4.51 15.23
CA GLU A 250 -24.31 -5.61 14.75
C GLU A 250 -24.35 -6.70 15.82
N THR A 251 -25.54 -7.01 16.34
CA THR A 251 -25.69 -8.04 17.39
C THR A 251 -26.10 -9.38 16.81
N LYS A 252 -25.82 -10.47 17.53
CA LYS A 252 -26.32 -11.80 17.23
C LYS A 252 -27.39 -12.17 18.25
N SER A 253 -28.65 -12.07 17.84
CA SER A 253 -29.81 -12.37 18.71
C SER A 253 -29.82 -11.55 20.01
N GLY A 254 -29.44 -10.26 19.94
CA GLY A 254 -29.40 -9.37 21.09
C GLY A 254 -28.14 -9.53 21.98
N HIS A 255 -27.15 -10.32 21.55
CA HIS A 255 -25.87 -10.44 22.25
C HIS A 255 -24.73 -9.80 21.44
N LEU A 256 -23.85 -9.09 22.12
CA LEU A 256 -22.60 -8.55 21.59
C LEU A 256 -21.43 -9.10 22.40
N ARG A 257 -20.57 -9.89 21.76
CA ARG A 257 -19.37 -10.49 22.36
C ARG A 257 -18.13 -10.00 21.65
N GLU A 258 -17.36 -9.20 22.35
CA GLU A 258 -16.22 -8.47 21.78
C GLU A 258 -15.00 -8.49 22.69
N SER A 259 -13.87 -7.98 22.19
CA SER A 259 -12.67 -7.74 22.98
C SER A 259 -12.22 -6.29 22.90
N ILE A 260 -11.82 -5.74 24.04
CA ILE A 260 -11.20 -4.41 24.15
C ILE A 260 -9.84 -4.53 24.83
N PHE A 261 -8.89 -3.69 24.45
CA PHE A 261 -7.57 -3.61 25.06
C PHE A 261 -7.44 -2.31 25.85
N LEU A 262 -6.93 -2.44 27.08
CA LEU A 262 -6.73 -1.36 28.03
C LEU A 262 -5.24 -1.22 28.31
N GLN A 263 -4.67 -0.04 28.01
CA GLN A 263 -3.25 0.21 28.26
C GLN A 263 -2.94 0.38 29.75
N ASN A 264 -3.85 1.01 30.49
CA ASN A 264 -3.63 1.44 31.87
C ASN A 264 -4.40 0.55 32.87
N GLU A 265 -3.79 0.29 34.02
CA GLU A 265 -4.45 -0.38 35.14
C GLU A 265 -5.57 0.49 35.73
N LYS A 266 -6.55 -0.14 36.39
CA LYS A 266 -7.71 0.52 37.01
C LYS A 266 -8.44 1.47 36.06
N THR A 267 -8.67 1.02 34.82
CA THR A 267 -9.39 1.81 33.81
C THR A 267 -10.88 1.54 33.92
N ARG A 268 -11.69 2.58 34.06
CA ARG A 268 -13.15 2.48 34.08
C ARG A 268 -13.70 2.69 32.68
N ILE A 269 -14.55 1.76 32.25
CA ILE A 269 -15.28 1.85 30.99
C ILE A 269 -16.77 1.95 31.29
N ARG A 270 -17.40 2.98 30.72
CA ARG A 270 -18.85 3.16 30.72
C ARG A 270 -19.38 3.01 29.31
N ILE A 271 -20.46 2.25 29.15
CA ILE A 271 -21.11 2.05 27.86
C ILE A 271 -22.58 2.42 28.03
N PHE A 272 -23.05 3.28 27.12
CA PHE A 272 -24.41 3.75 27.07
C PHE A 272 -25.08 3.22 25.80
N GLN A 273 -26.34 2.81 25.91
CA GLN A 273 -27.19 2.54 24.76
C GLN A 273 -27.96 3.80 24.40
N GLU A 274 -27.97 4.18 23.12
CA GLU A 274 -28.67 5.37 22.65
C GLU A 274 -30.04 5.03 22.05
N LYS A 275 -31.14 5.18 22.81
CA LYS A 275 -32.54 5.17 22.30
C LYS A 275 -33.52 5.91 23.22
N PRO A 276 -34.44 6.71 22.64
CA PRO A 276 -34.43 8.19 22.66
C PRO A 276 -33.82 8.87 23.92
N GLU A 277 -33.75 8.19 25.05
CA GLU A 277 -33.00 8.60 26.24
C GLU A 277 -31.74 7.73 26.38
N GLU A 278 -30.65 8.36 26.81
CA GLU A 278 -29.39 7.63 26.98
C GLU A 278 -29.44 6.77 28.25
N THR A 279 -29.19 5.47 28.11
CA THR A 279 -29.20 4.53 29.24
C THR A 279 -27.82 3.95 29.47
N LEU A 280 -27.29 4.05 30.69
CA LEU A 280 -26.05 3.38 31.09
C LEU A 280 -26.31 1.87 31.22
N ILE A 281 -25.65 1.07 30.38
CA ILE A 281 -25.85 -0.39 30.32
C ILE A 281 -24.64 -1.18 30.85
N PHE A 282 -23.47 -0.54 30.95
CA PHE A 282 -22.25 -1.17 31.43
C PHE A 282 -21.40 -0.13 32.14
N ASP A 283 -20.93 -0.47 33.33
CA ASP A 283 -20.02 0.36 34.12
C ASP A 283 -19.10 -0.56 34.92
N LYS A 284 -17.83 -0.62 34.52
CA LYS A 284 -16.86 -1.52 35.15
C LYS A 284 -15.48 -0.90 35.18
N THR A 285 -14.78 -1.10 36.30
CA THR A 285 -13.34 -0.83 36.42
C THR A 285 -12.55 -2.11 36.18
N PHE A 286 -11.56 -2.04 35.31
CA PHE A 286 -10.65 -3.14 35.00
C PHE A 286 -9.32 -2.92 35.70
N GLU A 287 -8.95 -3.84 36.59
CA GLU A 287 -7.77 -3.68 37.45
C GLU A 287 -6.43 -3.81 36.70
N LYS A 288 -6.40 -4.59 35.60
CA LYS A 288 -5.14 -4.94 34.88
C LYS A 288 -5.13 -4.37 33.47
N THR A 289 -3.92 -4.16 32.95
CA THR A 289 -3.67 -3.88 31.53
C THR A 289 -3.92 -5.11 30.66
N GLY A 290 -4.25 -4.91 29.39
CA GLY A 290 -4.37 -5.97 28.40
C GLY A 290 -5.75 -6.13 27.79
N TRP A 291 -5.94 -7.24 27.08
CA TRP A 291 -7.21 -7.60 26.45
C TRP A 291 -8.22 -8.10 27.48
N ALA A 292 -9.42 -7.55 27.43
CA ALA A 292 -10.58 -7.94 28.23
C ALA A 292 -11.77 -8.29 27.33
N ASN A 293 -12.55 -9.28 27.75
CA ASN A 293 -13.80 -9.63 27.07
C ASN A 293 -14.91 -8.66 27.48
N LEU A 294 -15.74 -8.32 26.51
CA LEU A 294 -16.97 -7.56 26.66
C LEU A 294 -18.13 -8.45 26.21
N ASP A 295 -19.06 -8.76 27.11
CA ASP A 295 -20.29 -9.49 26.81
C ASP A 295 -21.47 -8.63 27.25
N LEU A 296 -22.26 -8.17 26.29
CA LEU A 296 -23.41 -7.30 26.50
C LEU A 296 -24.67 -7.97 25.96
N GLU A 297 -25.71 -7.98 26.77
CA GLU A 297 -27.02 -8.51 26.42
C GLU A 297 -28.03 -7.37 26.33
N PHE A 298 -28.82 -7.39 25.27
CA PHE A 298 -29.80 -6.35 24.98
C PHE A 298 -31.20 -6.94 24.92
N PRO A 299 -32.21 -6.27 25.48
CA PRO A 299 -33.59 -6.75 25.41
C PRO A 299 -34.12 -6.64 23.97
N GLY A 300 -34.50 -7.78 23.39
CA GLY A 300 -35.14 -7.88 22.07
C GLY A 300 -34.19 -8.24 20.93
N ILE A 301 -34.75 -8.51 19.74
CA ILE A 301 -34.03 -8.95 18.54
C ILE A 301 -33.64 -7.72 17.69
N SER A 302 -32.92 -6.76 18.28
CA SER A 302 -32.41 -5.62 17.51
C SER A 302 -31.07 -5.99 16.89
N ASP A 303 -31.05 -6.23 15.58
CA ASP A 303 -29.84 -6.61 14.85
C ASP A 303 -28.77 -5.50 14.83
N LYS A 304 -29.16 -4.25 15.11
CA LYS A 304 -28.26 -3.10 15.23
C LYS A 304 -28.55 -2.28 16.47
N ILE A 305 -27.49 -1.87 17.17
CA ILE A 305 -27.57 -1.08 18.40
C ILE A 305 -26.50 0.01 18.37
N LEU A 306 -26.89 1.25 18.68
CA LEU A 306 -25.95 2.35 18.82
C LEU A 306 -25.45 2.43 20.26
N LEU A 307 -24.13 2.36 20.42
CA LEU A 307 -23.45 2.39 21.70
C LEU A 307 -22.51 3.59 21.79
N ARG A 308 -22.43 4.17 22.98
CA ARG A 308 -21.46 5.21 23.31
C ARG A 308 -20.53 4.73 24.40
N PHE A 309 -19.24 4.72 24.11
CA PHE A 309 -18.20 4.30 25.04
C PHE A 309 -17.51 5.53 25.64
N GLU A 310 -17.16 5.43 26.91
CA GLU A 310 -16.31 6.39 27.61
C GLU A 310 -15.28 5.66 28.45
N THR A 311 -14.02 6.09 28.36
CA THR A 311 -12.97 5.73 29.30
C THR A 311 -12.55 6.93 30.15
N ASP A 312 -12.25 6.68 31.42
CA ASP A 312 -11.72 7.69 32.34
C ASP A 312 -10.18 7.82 32.29
N LYS A 313 -9.51 6.90 31.59
CA LYS A 313 -8.05 6.87 31.46
C LYS A 313 -7.64 6.93 29.99
N PRO A 314 -7.48 8.14 29.45
CA PRO A 314 -6.90 8.30 28.12
C PRO A 314 -5.45 7.76 28.08
N VAL A 315 -5.01 7.41 26.87
CA VAL A 315 -3.69 6.86 26.58
C VAL A 315 -2.98 7.80 25.61
N SER A 316 -1.72 8.10 25.88
CA SER A 316 -0.92 8.92 24.96
C SER A 316 -0.31 8.08 23.85
N SER A 317 -0.31 8.58 22.62
CA SER A 317 0.46 7.99 21.52
C SER A 317 1.96 7.96 21.82
N ASN A 318 2.47 8.84 22.69
CA ASN A 318 3.85 8.79 23.15
C ASN A 318 4.16 7.58 24.06
N GLU A 319 3.16 6.85 24.51
CA GLU A 319 3.34 5.63 25.31
C GLU A 319 3.31 4.38 24.43
N VAL A 320 2.44 4.35 23.42
CA VAL A 320 2.12 3.12 22.67
C VAL A 320 2.53 3.15 21.20
N ASP A 321 2.62 4.34 20.59
CA ASP A 321 2.80 4.52 19.14
C ASP A 321 3.71 5.72 18.81
N THR A 322 4.75 5.95 19.63
CA THR A 322 5.69 7.10 19.50
C THR A 322 6.30 7.28 18.12
N ARG A 323 6.30 6.24 17.28
CA ARG A 323 6.91 6.20 15.95
C ARG A 323 5.97 6.69 14.85
N ILE A 324 4.66 6.59 15.07
CA ILE A 324 3.66 6.87 14.03
C ILE A 324 3.35 8.36 13.96
N PHE A 325 3.47 9.08 15.07
CA PHE A 325 3.07 10.48 15.18
C PHE A 325 4.25 11.35 15.58
N GLY A 326 4.35 12.55 15.00
CA GLY A 326 5.33 13.55 15.41
C GLY A 326 4.82 14.40 16.56
N THR A 327 3.51 14.60 16.63
CA THR A 327 2.79 15.22 17.76
C THR A 327 2.01 14.18 18.57
N GLU A 328 1.77 14.50 19.85
CA GLU A 328 1.02 13.62 20.74
C GLU A 328 -0.45 13.53 20.31
N GLU A 329 -0.98 12.30 20.32
CA GLU A 329 -2.38 12.01 20.11
C GLU A 329 -2.95 11.30 21.35
N ILE A 330 -4.21 11.58 21.66
CA ILE A 330 -4.88 11.03 22.84
C ILE A 330 -5.89 9.97 22.43
N TYR A 331 -5.64 8.74 22.86
CA TYR A 331 -6.48 7.57 22.61
C TYR A 331 -7.38 7.26 23.80
N GLY A 332 -8.45 6.51 23.51
CA GLY A 332 -9.24 5.78 24.49
C GLY A 332 -8.74 4.36 24.62
N ILE A 333 -9.56 3.43 24.14
CA ILE A 333 -9.28 1.99 24.18
C ILE A 333 -8.95 1.47 22.79
N ARG A 334 -8.34 0.29 22.69
CA ARG A 334 -8.14 -0.38 21.42
C ARG A 334 -9.16 -1.50 21.23
N LEU A 335 -9.76 -1.57 20.05
CA LEU A 335 -10.81 -2.55 19.73
C LEU A 335 -10.21 -3.82 19.10
N SER A 336 -10.90 -4.96 19.17
CA SER A 336 -10.57 -6.11 18.30
C SER A 336 -10.75 -5.74 16.83
N GLN A 337 -10.10 -6.48 15.93
CA GLN A 337 -10.03 -6.16 14.51
C GLN A 337 -11.41 -5.96 13.86
N ASN A 338 -12.34 -6.89 14.12
CA ASN A 338 -13.68 -6.93 13.53
C ASN A 338 -14.76 -6.41 14.49
N PHE A 339 -14.38 -5.57 15.46
CA PHE A 339 -15.30 -5.11 16.51
C PHE A 339 -16.62 -4.58 15.97
N CYS A 340 -17.72 -5.02 16.59
CA CYS A 340 -19.09 -4.65 16.28
C CYS A 340 -19.59 -5.09 14.89
N ARG A 341 -18.82 -5.88 14.14
CA ARG A 341 -19.18 -6.41 12.83
C ARG A 341 -19.50 -7.90 12.93
N ARG A 342 -20.63 -8.32 12.36
CA ARG A 342 -21.07 -9.71 12.40
C ARG A 342 -20.36 -10.59 11.38
N GLU A 343 -20.07 -10.04 10.20
CA GLU A 343 -19.51 -10.77 9.07
C GLU A 343 -18.06 -10.35 8.82
N ILE A 344 -17.16 -11.33 8.76
CA ILE A 344 -15.77 -11.11 8.38
C ILE A 344 -15.72 -10.78 6.89
N ARG A 345 -15.02 -9.70 6.55
CA ARG A 345 -14.88 -9.25 5.16
C ARG A 345 -13.72 -9.98 4.49
N SER A 346 -13.95 -10.45 3.27
CA SER A 346 -12.90 -10.97 2.39
C SER A 346 -12.59 -9.98 1.27
N ASP A 347 -11.46 -10.19 0.58
CA ASP A 347 -11.05 -9.47 -0.62
C ASP A 347 -10.91 -7.95 -0.41
N ILE A 348 -10.53 -7.53 0.81
CA ILE A 348 -10.35 -6.12 1.21
C ILE A 348 -8.89 -5.65 1.18
N SER A 349 -7.95 -6.49 0.72
CA SER A 349 -6.51 -6.21 0.71
C SER A 349 -6.08 -5.03 -0.18
N TYR A 350 -6.97 -4.56 -1.06
CA TYR A 350 -6.78 -3.37 -1.89
C TYR A 350 -7.78 -2.25 -1.56
N THR A 351 -8.55 -2.39 -0.48
CA THR A 351 -9.56 -1.43 -0.04
C THR A 351 -9.03 -0.63 1.13
N ARG A 352 -8.41 0.52 0.84
CA ARG A 352 -7.97 1.46 1.89
C ARG A 352 -9.18 2.05 2.60
N ILE A 353 -9.09 2.19 3.92
CA ILE A 353 -10.12 2.81 4.75
C ILE A 353 -9.67 4.20 5.23
N PRO A 354 -10.62 5.14 5.47
CA PRO A 354 -10.28 6.39 6.14
C PRO A 354 -9.91 6.11 7.60
N GLY A 355 -8.72 6.57 8.00
CA GLY A 355 -8.24 6.51 9.38
C GLY A 355 -8.02 7.91 9.96
N VAL A 356 -8.09 8.02 11.28
CA VAL A 356 -7.76 9.27 11.99
C VAL A 356 -6.29 9.64 11.81
N ASP A 357 -5.42 8.64 11.60
CA ASP A 357 -4.01 8.82 11.27
C ASP A 357 -3.81 9.79 10.10
N ASP A 358 -4.69 9.68 9.08
CA ASP A 358 -4.67 10.46 7.87
C ASP A 358 -5.44 11.77 8.02
N SER A 359 -6.67 11.71 8.54
CA SER A 359 -7.57 12.86 8.54
C SER A 359 -7.08 13.99 9.45
N ARG A 360 -6.41 13.65 10.56
CA ARG A 360 -5.87 14.65 11.50
C ARG A 360 -4.89 15.62 10.83
N ILE A 361 -4.18 15.18 9.77
CA ILE A 361 -3.13 15.97 9.14
C ILE A 361 -3.72 17.20 8.46
N ALA A 362 -4.92 17.05 7.88
CA ALA A 362 -5.64 18.15 7.25
C ALA A 362 -6.02 19.26 8.24
N ASP A 363 -6.21 18.92 9.51
CA ASP A 363 -6.64 19.84 10.57
C ASP A 363 -5.47 20.58 11.24
N LEU A 364 -4.22 20.15 10.99
CA LEU A 364 -3.05 20.81 11.56
C LEU A 364 -2.86 22.20 10.93
N ASP A 365 -2.47 23.17 11.75
CA ASP A 365 -1.93 24.43 11.25
C ASP A 365 -0.53 24.22 10.64
N ASP A 366 -0.06 25.20 9.90
CA ASP A 366 1.18 25.12 9.15
C ASP A 366 2.43 24.85 9.99
N ALA A 367 2.49 25.40 11.21
CA ALA A 367 3.64 25.25 12.11
C ALA A 367 3.59 23.86 12.77
N THR A 368 2.42 23.46 13.26
CA THR A 368 2.21 22.16 13.88
C THR A 368 2.42 21.03 12.88
N TYR A 369 1.99 21.19 11.62
CA TYR A 369 2.28 20.22 10.55
C TYR A 369 3.79 20.07 10.33
N ALA A 370 4.52 21.18 10.22
CA ALA A 370 5.96 21.13 9.97
C ALA A 370 6.70 20.42 11.13
N GLU A 371 6.27 20.67 12.36
CA GLU A 371 6.80 19.99 13.55
C GLU A 371 6.46 18.49 13.57
N ASP A 372 5.20 18.11 13.30
CA ASP A 372 4.79 16.71 13.20
C ASP A 372 5.59 15.99 12.11
N TYR A 373 5.68 16.61 10.93
CA TYR A 373 6.38 16.05 9.77
C TYR A 373 7.85 15.80 10.08
N GLU A 374 8.58 16.78 10.62
CA GLU A 374 10.00 16.63 10.97
C GLU A 374 10.21 15.52 12.00
N LYS A 375 9.40 15.50 13.07
CA LYS A 375 9.51 14.51 14.15
C LYS A 375 9.13 13.10 13.72
N ARG A 376 8.24 12.97 12.74
CA ARG A 376 7.75 11.68 12.25
C ARG A 376 8.64 11.11 11.14
N ILE A 377 9.02 11.95 10.17
CA ILE A 377 9.77 11.55 8.98
C ILE A 377 11.28 11.52 9.24
N TYR A 378 11.81 12.52 9.97
CA TYR A 378 13.26 12.74 10.09
C TYR A 378 13.83 12.44 11.48
N ARG A 379 13.06 11.80 12.37
CA ARG A 379 13.49 11.44 13.72
C ARG A 379 14.87 10.78 13.75
N ASN A 380 15.80 11.32 14.54
CA ASN A 380 17.09 10.68 14.81
C ASN A 380 16.96 9.71 15.99
N LYS A 381 16.60 8.46 15.69
CA LYS A 381 16.97 7.32 16.54
C LYS A 381 17.67 6.30 15.65
N ASP A 382 18.91 5.97 15.97
CA ASP A 382 19.89 5.24 15.15
C ASP A 382 19.54 3.77 14.83
N ALA A 383 18.28 3.35 14.96
CA ALA A 383 17.87 1.95 14.99
C ALA A 383 16.87 1.52 13.90
N GLU A 384 16.44 2.39 12.98
CA GLU A 384 15.29 2.08 12.08
C GLU A 384 15.59 2.23 10.58
N SER A 385 15.62 1.10 9.87
CA SER A 385 16.02 0.98 8.46
C SER A 385 15.07 1.63 7.43
N ALA A 386 13.81 1.89 7.78
CA ALA A 386 12.82 2.51 6.88
C ALA A 386 12.82 4.05 6.99
N LEU A 387 12.92 4.61 8.20
CA LEU A 387 13.07 6.05 8.43
C LEU A 387 14.44 6.56 7.97
N THR A 388 15.47 5.71 7.97
CA THR A 388 16.73 6.00 7.29
C THR A 388 16.53 6.18 5.78
N ARG A 389 15.63 5.42 5.14
CA ARG A 389 15.43 5.50 3.68
C ARG A 389 14.88 6.88 3.25
N LEU A 390 13.91 7.44 3.97
CA LEU A 390 13.38 8.77 3.63
C LEU A 390 14.46 9.86 3.75
N LYS A 391 15.37 9.75 4.73
CA LYS A 391 16.57 10.61 4.82
C LYS A 391 17.49 10.42 3.62
N VAL A 392 17.75 9.18 3.21
CA VAL A 392 18.56 8.89 2.01
C VAL A 392 17.92 9.51 0.76
N ILE A 393 16.61 9.38 0.60
CA ILE A 393 15.87 9.97 -0.53
C ILE A 393 15.98 11.49 -0.53
N LYS A 394 15.91 12.15 0.64
CA LYS A 394 16.12 13.60 0.75
C LYS A 394 17.52 14.00 0.27
N ILE A 395 18.56 13.32 0.72
CA ILE A 395 19.95 13.55 0.27
C ILE A 395 20.07 13.32 -1.24
N ALA A 396 19.46 12.26 -1.76
CA ALA A 396 19.45 11.98 -3.20
C ALA A 396 18.83 13.13 -4.00
N LYS A 397 17.72 13.72 -3.52
CA LYS A 397 17.11 14.90 -4.15
C LYS A 397 18.01 16.13 -4.09
N GLU A 398 18.72 16.36 -3.00
CA GLU A 398 19.71 17.45 -2.89
C GLU A 398 20.83 17.27 -3.94
N LYS A 399 21.32 16.03 -4.14
CA LYS A 399 22.30 15.71 -5.19
C LYS A 399 21.75 15.95 -6.60
N LEU A 400 20.51 15.53 -6.86
CA LEU A 400 19.84 15.80 -8.13
C LEU A 400 19.63 17.30 -8.36
N SER A 401 19.36 18.06 -7.29
CA SER A 401 19.24 19.51 -7.31
C SER A 401 20.53 20.19 -7.76
N ALA A 402 21.66 19.69 -7.27
CA ALA A 402 23.01 20.17 -7.63
C ALA A 402 23.47 19.74 -9.03
N SER A 403 22.76 18.81 -9.70
CA SER A 403 23.15 18.33 -11.02
C SER A 403 23.03 19.43 -12.09
N SER A 404 24.05 19.57 -12.93
CA SER A 404 24.07 20.54 -14.04
C SER A 404 23.21 20.13 -15.23
N HIS A 405 22.82 18.85 -15.33
CA HIS A 405 22.07 18.30 -16.45
C HIS A 405 21.23 17.08 -16.02
N PHE A 406 20.35 16.65 -16.91
CA PHE A 406 19.62 15.40 -16.75
C PHE A 406 20.45 14.22 -17.27
N PHE A 407 20.40 13.11 -16.54
CA PHE A 407 21.03 11.85 -16.90
C PHE A 407 20.11 10.70 -16.46
N THR A 408 20.22 9.55 -17.14
CA THR A 408 19.42 8.35 -16.89
C THR A 408 20.24 7.24 -16.24
N TRP A 409 19.55 6.26 -15.67
CA TRP A 409 20.11 5.00 -15.18
C TRP A 409 19.15 3.84 -15.49
N SER A 410 19.50 2.63 -15.09
CA SER A 410 18.81 1.39 -15.47
C SER A 410 17.29 1.41 -15.28
N GLU A 411 16.76 1.96 -14.19
CA GLU A 411 15.31 2.03 -13.95
C GLU A 411 14.56 2.87 -15.01
N LEU A 412 15.13 3.98 -15.47
CA LEU A 412 14.53 4.76 -16.57
C LEU A 412 14.54 3.94 -17.87
N GLU A 413 15.62 3.22 -18.15
CA GLU A 413 15.70 2.36 -19.33
C GLU A 413 14.71 1.20 -19.28
N TYR A 414 14.47 0.62 -18.10
CA TYR A 414 13.44 -0.40 -17.91
C TYR A 414 12.03 0.16 -18.11
N LEU A 415 11.75 1.38 -17.62
CA LEU A 415 10.48 2.06 -17.85
C LEU A 415 10.19 2.15 -19.36
N LYS A 416 11.15 2.67 -20.13
CA LYS A 416 11.05 2.81 -21.59
C LYS A 416 10.76 1.47 -22.27
N LYS A 417 11.51 0.41 -21.92
CA LYS A 417 11.30 -0.93 -22.48
C LYS A 417 9.91 -1.49 -22.14
N GLY A 418 9.41 -1.24 -20.94
CA GLY A 418 8.07 -1.66 -20.52
C GLY A 418 6.98 -0.97 -21.33
N VAL A 419 7.08 0.35 -21.49
CA VAL A 419 6.15 1.15 -22.30
C VAL A 419 6.16 0.69 -23.76
N GLN A 420 7.35 0.60 -24.37
CA GLN A 420 7.49 0.15 -25.76
C GLN A 420 6.84 -1.22 -26.00
N TYR A 421 7.08 -2.18 -25.11
CA TYR A 421 6.46 -3.49 -25.23
C TYR A 421 4.93 -3.43 -25.23
N LEU A 422 4.32 -2.63 -24.36
CA LEU A 422 2.87 -2.50 -24.29
C LEU A 422 2.29 -1.78 -25.51
N GLU A 423 2.96 -0.73 -25.98
CA GLU A 423 2.58 -0.06 -27.23
C GLU A 423 2.61 -1.03 -28.43
N ASP A 424 3.64 -1.88 -28.52
CA ASP A 424 3.78 -2.91 -29.55
C ASP A 424 2.67 -3.98 -29.47
N GLN A 425 2.10 -4.20 -28.28
CA GLN A 425 0.92 -5.04 -28.07
C GLN A 425 -0.41 -4.30 -28.32
N GLY A 426 -0.36 -3.02 -28.72
CA GLY A 426 -1.54 -2.19 -28.96
C GLY A 426 -2.25 -1.72 -27.69
N VAL A 427 -1.60 -1.84 -26.52
CA VAL A 427 -2.13 -1.39 -25.23
C VAL A 427 -1.79 0.09 -25.06
N LYS A 428 -2.79 0.94 -24.75
CA LYS A 428 -2.54 2.35 -24.41
C LYS A 428 -1.84 2.44 -23.05
N VAL A 429 -0.86 3.32 -22.92
CA VAL A 429 -0.15 3.59 -21.68
C VAL A 429 -0.23 5.08 -21.37
N LEU A 430 -0.84 5.42 -20.24
CA LEU A 430 -0.80 6.76 -19.66
C LEU A 430 0.11 6.73 -18.42
N ILE A 431 1.25 7.43 -18.48
CA ILE A 431 2.07 7.67 -17.29
C ILE A 431 1.65 8.97 -16.63
N VAL A 432 1.51 8.92 -15.31
CA VAL A 432 1.25 10.10 -14.46
C VAL A 432 2.43 10.32 -13.53
N ASN A 433 3.08 11.49 -13.63
CA ASN A 433 3.98 11.96 -12.59
C ASN A 433 3.16 12.39 -11.38
N SER A 434 3.10 11.54 -10.36
CA SER A 434 2.33 11.76 -9.14
C SER A 434 2.77 13.02 -8.41
N ALA A 435 1.85 13.63 -7.68
CA ALA A 435 2.18 14.75 -6.80
C ALA A 435 3.16 14.29 -5.71
N GLU A 436 3.99 15.23 -5.27
CA GLU A 436 4.95 15.05 -4.20
C GLU A 436 4.77 16.20 -3.22
N ASN A 437 4.98 15.92 -1.93
CA ASN A 437 4.84 16.91 -0.87
C ASN A 437 5.64 18.18 -1.23
N PRO A 438 5.02 19.37 -1.26
CA PRO A 438 5.70 20.62 -1.60
C PRO A 438 6.98 20.89 -0.80
N MET A 439 7.06 20.44 0.46
CA MET A 439 8.26 20.57 1.29
C MET A 439 9.46 19.79 0.73
N GLU A 440 9.20 18.70 0.04
CA GLU A 440 10.21 17.79 -0.52
C GLU A 440 10.50 18.13 -1.98
N ARG A 441 9.45 18.43 -2.75
CA ARG A 441 9.54 18.78 -4.16
C ARG A 441 10.36 20.05 -4.40
N VAL A 442 10.18 21.08 -3.56
CA VAL A 442 10.85 22.38 -3.71
C VAL A 442 12.38 22.26 -3.69
N VAL A 443 12.92 21.21 -3.07
CA VAL A 443 14.36 20.96 -2.97
C VAL A 443 15.02 20.83 -4.34
N TYR A 444 14.33 20.26 -5.33
CA TYR A 444 14.94 19.85 -6.60
C TYR A 444 14.11 20.13 -7.85
N GLU A 445 12.85 20.57 -7.73
CA GLU A 445 11.95 20.76 -8.88
C GLU A 445 12.45 21.77 -9.93
N ASN A 446 13.26 22.75 -9.50
CA ASN A 446 13.80 23.78 -10.39
C ASN A 446 15.10 23.36 -11.07
N SER A 447 15.66 22.20 -10.69
CA SER A 447 16.93 21.70 -11.19
C SER A 447 16.87 21.32 -12.68
N PRO A 448 18.01 21.35 -13.38
CA PRO A 448 18.14 20.77 -14.72
C PRO A 448 17.70 19.30 -14.78
N TRP A 449 17.99 18.52 -13.73
CA TRP A 449 17.62 17.11 -13.70
C TRP A 449 16.11 16.91 -13.68
N TYR A 450 15.37 17.59 -12.79
CA TYR A 450 13.92 17.40 -12.69
C TYR A 450 13.18 17.83 -13.96
N LYS A 451 13.60 18.94 -14.58
CA LYS A 451 13.04 19.40 -15.86
C LYS A 451 13.31 18.41 -17.00
N GLY A 452 14.51 17.83 -17.03
CA GLY A 452 14.86 16.79 -17.99
C GLY A 452 14.13 15.47 -17.72
N TYR A 453 13.88 15.11 -16.47
CA TYR A 453 13.05 13.96 -16.08
C TYR A 453 11.61 14.12 -16.61
N LEU A 454 10.97 15.27 -16.41
CA LEU A 454 9.63 15.52 -16.96
C LEU A 454 9.62 15.47 -18.48
N SER A 455 10.65 16.06 -19.12
CA SER A 455 10.79 16.04 -20.58
C SER A 455 11.02 14.61 -21.11
N TYR A 456 11.80 13.80 -20.39
CA TYR A 456 12.02 12.39 -20.69
C TYR A 456 10.71 11.61 -20.66
N LEU A 457 9.91 11.77 -19.60
CA LEU A 457 8.59 11.13 -19.51
C LEU A 457 7.65 11.63 -20.63
N GLN A 458 7.64 12.92 -20.93
CA GLN A 458 6.81 13.45 -22.02
C GLN A 458 7.15 12.82 -23.39
N SER A 459 8.43 12.51 -23.64
CA SER A 459 8.91 11.94 -24.91
C SER A 459 9.12 10.41 -24.90
N LEU A 460 8.66 9.70 -23.86
CA LEU A 460 9.06 8.32 -23.61
C LEU A 460 8.55 7.32 -24.65
N GLY A 461 7.29 7.46 -25.05
CA GLY A 461 6.60 6.56 -25.98
C GLY A 461 6.17 7.27 -27.26
N SER A 462 5.30 6.60 -28.02
CA SER A 462 4.90 7.02 -29.37
C SER A 462 3.39 7.13 -29.55
N LYS A 463 2.78 6.24 -30.34
CA LYS A 463 1.39 6.34 -30.80
C LYS A 463 0.36 5.95 -29.74
N HIS A 464 0.71 5.06 -28.82
CA HIS A 464 -0.17 4.54 -27.79
C HIS A 464 0.27 4.99 -26.40
N TYR A 465 0.96 6.12 -26.34
CA TYR A 465 1.53 6.66 -25.13
C TYR A 465 1.07 8.09 -24.88
N SER A 466 0.77 8.38 -23.62
CA SER A 466 0.51 9.73 -23.14
C SER A 466 1.13 9.95 -21.76
N PHE A 467 1.37 11.21 -21.43
CA PHE A 467 1.96 11.64 -20.18
C PHE A 467 1.15 12.78 -19.56
N ARG A 468 0.92 12.72 -18.25
CA ARG A 468 0.31 13.81 -17.47
C ARG A 468 1.15 14.10 -16.23
N ASP A 469 1.31 15.37 -15.91
CA ASP A 469 2.02 15.82 -14.71
C ASP A 469 1.02 16.26 -13.64
N ALA A 470 0.89 15.46 -12.58
CA ALA A 470 -0.06 15.66 -11.50
C ALA A 470 0.50 16.49 -10.33
N ARG A 471 1.70 17.07 -10.45
CA ARG A 471 2.31 17.87 -9.36
C ARG A 471 1.44 19.01 -8.83
N ALA A 472 0.50 19.50 -9.64
CA ALA A 472 -0.39 20.59 -9.27
C ALA A 472 -1.71 20.14 -8.61
N LEU A 473 -1.98 18.82 -8.51
CA LEU A 473 -3.23 18.30 -7.93
C LEU A 473 -3.26 18.40 -6.40
N ALA A 474 -2.12 18.19 -5.74
CA ALA A 474 -1.97 18.33 -4.29
C ALA A 474 -0.94 19.43 -3.99
N LYS A 475 -1.44 20.63 -3.69
CA LYS A 475 -0.62 21.82 -3.44
C LYS A 475 -0.41 22.10 -1.96
N ASP A 476 -1.28 21.57 -1.10
CA ASP A 476 -1.12 21.70 0.34
C ASP A 476 -0.18 20.60 0.83
N LYS A 477 0.78 20.95 1.67
CA LYS A 477 1.66 19.96 2.33
C LYS A 477 0.85 18.96 3.17
N ARG A 478 -0.29 19.38 3.71
CA ARG A 478 -1.21 18.56 4.51
C ARG A 478 -2.00 17.54 3.69
N ASP A 479 -1.93 17.61 2.36
CA ASP A 479 -2.46 16.57 1.47
C ASP A 479 -1.62 15.28 1.51
N PHE A 480 -0.48 15.28 2.21
CA PHE A 480 0.47 14.17 2.24
C PHE A 480 0.70 13.62 3.64
N LEU A 481 0.70 12.28 3.72
CA LEU A 481 1.17 11.54 4.88
C LEU A 481 2.68 11.64 5.00
N ASP A 482 3.44 11.56 3.92
CA ASP A 482 4.90 11.57 3.97
C ASP A 482 5.45 12.31 2.72
N PRO A 483 6.68 12.10 2.24
CA PRO A 483 7.12 12.75 1.01
C PRO A 483 6.25 12.51 -0.24
N HIS A 484 5.54 11.38 -0.36
CA HIS A 484 4.90 10.98 -1.63
C HIS A 484 3.56 10.23 -1.50
N HIS A 485 3.13 9.84 -0.29
CA HIS A 485 1.81 9.24 -0.09
C HIS A 485 0.76 10.30 0.25
N LEU A 486 -0.34 10.30 -0.50
CA LEU A 486 -1.48 11.18 -0.23
C LEU A 486 -2.28 10.72 0.99
N THR A 487 -2.85 11.69 1.73
CA THR A 487 -3.92 11.42 2.69
C THR A 487 -5.13 10.84 1.97
N TYR A 488 -6.01 10.15 2.70
CA TYR A 488 -7.19 9.55 2.12
C TYR A 488 -8.06 10.57 1.33
N SER A 489 -8.30 11.76 1.88
CA SER A 489 -9.08 12.82 1.22
C SER A 489 -8.40 13.36 -0.04
N ALA A 490 -7.09 13.60 -0.01
CA ALA A 490 -6.34 14.07 -1.18
C ALA A 490 -6.31 13.01 -2.30
N ALA A 491 -6.21 11.73 -1.94
CA ALA A 491 -6.32 10.62 -2.88
C ALA A 491 -7.72 10.53 -3.51
N GLN A 492 -8.78 10.83 -2.76
CA GLN A 492 -10.14 10.87 -3.31
C GLN A 492 -10.26 11.97 -4.37
N ALA A 493 -9.81 13.19 -4.04
CA ALA A 493 -9.83 14.32 -4.97
C ALA A 493 -8.96 14.06 -6.21
N SER A 494 -7.78 13.45 -6.03
CA SER A 494 -6.90 13.07 -7.14
C SER A 494 -7.56 12.02 -8.04
N THR A 495 -8.27 11.06 -7.45
CA THR A 495 -8.98 10.01 -8.20
C THR A 495 -10.06 10.59 -9.11
N GLU A 496 -10.78 11.64 -8.71
CA GLU A 496 -11.76 12.30 -9.57
C GLU A 496 -11.11 12.90 -10.83
N THR A 497 -9.94 13.52 -10.67
CA THR A 497 -9.18 14.05 -11.81
C THR A 497 -8.63 12.92 -12.69
N PHE A 498 -8.12 11.86 -12.06
CA PHE A 498 -7.62 10.68 -12.78
C PHE A 498 -8.71 9.98 -13.58
N SER A 499 -9.94 9.91 -13.07
CA SER A 499 -11.09 9.42 -13.84
C SER A 499 -11.30 10.21 -15.12
N SER A 500 -11.23 11.55 -15.06
CA SER A 500 -11.36 12.40 -16.27
C SER A 500 -10.26 12.08 -17.29
N TRP A 501 -8.99 12.01 -16.85
CA TRP A 501 -7.88 11.70 -17.75
C TRP A 501 -7.99 10.31 -18.36
N ILE A 502 -8.40 9.31 -17.58
CA ILE A 502 -8.66 7.95 -18.07
C ILE A 502 -9.76 7.97 -19.15
N GLY A 503 -10.84 8.74 -18.93
CA GLY A 503 -11.93 8.89 -19.89
C GLY A 503 -11.46 9.52 -21.20
N GLU A 504 -10.67 10.59 -21.12
CA GLU A 504 -10.04 11.24 -22.28
C GLU A 504 -9.21 10.23 -23.09
N GLU A 505 -8.36 9.45 -22.42
CA GLU A 505 -7.48 8.49 -23.10
C GLU A 505 -8.24 7.30 -23.71
N ILE A 506 -9.26 6.78 -23.01
CA ILE A 506 -10.06 5.65 -23.50
C ILE A 506 -10.90 6.06 -24.72
N HIS A 507 -11.52 7.24 -24.67
CA HIS A 507 -12.42 7.74 -25.70
C HIS A 507 -11.72 8.51 -26.82
N ALA A 508 -10.43 8.85 -26.68
CA ALA A 508 -9.65 9.39 -27.80
C ALA A 508 -9.70 8.43 -29.00
N GLU A 509 -10.43 8.83 -30.04
CA GLU A 509 -10.48 8.17 -31.34
C GLU A 509 -9.10 8.27 -32.02
N LYS A 510 -8.76 7.26 -32.82
CA LYS A 510 -7.44 7.11 -33.47
C LYS A 510 -7.20 8.11 -34.58
#